data_AF-A0A7X8FYR1-F1
#
_entry.id   AF-A0A7X8FYR1-F1
#
_cell.length_a   1.000
_cell.length_b   1.000
_cell.length_c   1.000
_cell.angle_alpha   90.00
_cell.angle_beta   90.00
_cell.angle_gamma   90.00
#
_symmetry.space_group_name_H-M   'P 1'
#
loop_
_entity.id
_entity.type
_entity.pdbx_description
1 polymer ?
#
loop_
_entity_poly.entity_id
_entity_poly.type
_entity_poly.pdbx_seq_one_letter_code
_entity_poly.pdbx_strand_id
1 'polypeptide(L)'
;MILYEQAKSAYEKFNKSEKKFLGFSFNRLKDRTELVNFAEIQKENGAYTSTFIGIRDINIDKIRGSVQKYMDFNKNFAPKNEVLEERWCSIYTAFVSGAPLPPIILYKIKDDYFVYDGNHRVSVAKFLNFKVIEAEVIEFLVSKDTKENVIYREKFNFDKNTGIDNIFFTETNQYERLIKEIEEYNEFLKEKENLNLNFIEISSRWYEDVYVTITEIIKNNDIIDNFEGQTISDIFVHFLDHKYFKSEKKKHDVGFTYSVIDFVNFIKTYNNNEIDNIFNLNNKNKDLLKILTNIDKRKSLDKDILFKTDTLKRITGLKLEHDFVMLNKIDDYIKEHKIDNFENGIEYWYKNVFQKNVEIFKSKINYLPDEFKKLANKLLKKEENLFYSLGNYYNIYKEQVEGSIKIADMITNYIIEIYIPIMYSLMNDRFDEKDLEKFYYGIQNRYSYLVEYKQEATMKEAEELYFDPEDKFYSRTGSWFFMKLGYSFKTNKAIENMIIEFEKDLDDKTLLRILLDRYGSIGKYTTIIN
;
A
#
# COMPACT_ATOMS: atom_id res chain seq x y z
N MET A 1 46.71 -10.54 -36.29
CA MET A 1 48.09 -10.34 -35.81
C MET A 1 48.12 -9.38 -34.62
N ILE A 2 47.60 -8.15 -34.76
CA ILE A 2 47.58 -7.12 -33.67
C ILE A 2 46.89 -7.60 -32.38
N LEU A 3 45.70 -8.19 -32.45
CA LEU A 3 44.96 -8.65 -31.26
C LEU A 3 45.67 -9.78 -30.50
N TYR A 4 46.37 -10.67 -31.22
CA TYR A 4 47.10 -11.77 -30.60
C TYR A 4 48.36 -11.27 -29.88
N GLU A 5 49.09 -10.32 -30.46
CA GLU A 5 50.23 -9.68 -29.80
C GLU A 5 49.80 -8.89 -28.55
N GLN A 6 48.65 -8.21 -28.62
CA GLN A 6 48.03 -7.56 -27.46
C GLN A 6 47.68 -8.59 -26.38
N ALA A 7 47.07 -9.71 -26.75
CA ALA A 7 46.73 -10.79 -25.82
C ALA A 7 47.97 -11.38 -25.14
N LYS A 8 49.05 -11.61 -25.90
CA LYS A 8 50.32 -12.10 -25.36
C LYS A 8 50.96 -11.10 -24.40
N SER A 9 50.98 -9.82 -24.75
CA SER A 9 51.46 -8.75 -23.86
C SER A 9 50.64 -8.66 -22.57
N ALA A 10 49.32 -8.80 -22.66
CA ALA A 10 48.42 -8.84 -21.51
C ALA A 10 48.71 -10.05 -20.60
N TYR A 11 48.90 -11.22 -21.18
CA TYR A 11 49.26 -12.45 -20.44
C TYR A 11 50.59 -12.30 -19.69
N GLU A 12 51.63 -11.76 -20.34
CA GLU A 12 52.92 -11.51 -19.69
C GLU A 12 52.81 -10.51 -18.53
N LYS A 13 52.00 -9.46 -18.67
CA LYS A 13 51.74 -8.50 -17.59
C LYS A 13 51.05 -9.18 -16.41
N PHE A 14 50.03 -9.99 -16.68
CA PHE A 14 49.29 -10.74 -15.67
C PHE A 14 50.20 -11.71 -14.91
N ASN A 15 50.99 -12.51 -15.62
CA ASN A 15 51.93 -13.43 -14.97
C ASN A 15 53.01 -12.70 -14.16
N LYS A 16 53.50 -11.54 -14.62
CA LYS A 16 54.46 -10.73 -13.86
C LYS A 16 53.87 -10.13 -12.59
N SER A 17 52.62 -9.65 -12.62
CA SER A 17 51.96 -9.10 -11.42
C SER A 17 51.73 -10.17 -10.36
N GLU A 18 51.33 -11.37 -10.78
CA GLU A 18 51.06 -12.49 -9.88
C GLU A 18 52.34 -13.05 -9.24
N LYS A 19 53.45 -13.11 -10.00
CA LYS A 19 54.76 -13.52 -9.47
C LYS A 19 55.36 -12.51 -8.48
N LYS A 20 55.13 -11.19 -8.67
CA LYS A 20 55.58 -10.16 -7.70
C LYS A 20 54.84 -10.25 -6.36
N PHE A 21 53.58 -10.66 -6.37
CA PHE A 21 52.78 -10.80 -5.15
C PHE A 21 53.18 -12.02 -4.30
N LEU A 22 53.80 -13.04 -4.92
CA LEU A 22 54.32 -14.25 -4.25
C LEU A 22 55.73 -14.09 -3.65
N GLY A 23 56.42 -12.98 -3.90
CA GLY A 23 57.85 -12.78 -3.57
C GLY A 23 58.17 -12.41 -2.12
N PHE A 24 57.19 -12.26 -1.23
CA PHE A 24 57.41 -11.95 0.19
C PHE A 24 56.84 -13.06 1.08
N SER A 25 57.73 -13.78 1.78
CA SER A 25 57.48 -14.77 2.85
C SER A 25 57.30 -16.24 2.43
N PHE A 26 58.39 -17.00 2.47
CA PHE A 26 58.43 -18.45 2.22
C PHE A 26 58.29 -19.27 3.52
N ASN A 27 57.51 -20.36 3.44
CA ASN A 27 57.43 -21.53 4.34
C ASN A 27 56.29 -21.64 5.38
N ARG A 28 55.25 -20.78 5.37
CA ARG A 28 54.03 -21.03 6.20
C ARG A 28 52.67 -20.87 5.49
N LEU A 29 52.65 -20.75 4.16
CA LEU A 29 51.47 -20.27 3.41
C LEU A 29 51.01 -21.18 2.24
N LYS A 30 51.27 -22.50 2.28
CA LYS A 30 50.75 -23.40 1.23
C LYS A 30 49.21 -23.32 1.11
N ASP A 31 48.51 -23.20 2.25
CA ASP A 31 47.05 -23.06 2.28
C ASP A 31 46.49 -21.70 1.80
N ARG A 32 47.33 -20.69 1.51
CA ARG A 32 46.86 -19.31 1.20
C ARG A 32 47.07 -18.87 -0.26
N THR A 33 47.53 -19.76 -1.14
CA THR A 33 47.88 -19.39 -2.53
C THR A 33 47.19 -20.20 -3.62
N GLU A 34 46.53 -21.29 -3.26
CA GLU A 34 45.85 -22.19 -4.21
C GLU A 34 44.34 -21.91 -4.26
N LEU A 35 43.70 -22.34 -5.34
CA LEU A 35 42.25 -22.33 -5.44
C LEU A 35 41.66 -23.35 -4.47
N VAL A 36 40.49 -23.03 -3.91
CA VAL A 36 39.77 -23.96 -3.06
C VAL A 36 39.31 -25.17 -3.89
N ASN A 37 39.56 -26.37 -3.37
CA ASN A 37 39.12 -27.63 -3.95
C ASN A 37 37.65 -27.89 -3.61
N PHE A 38 36.78 -27.93 -4.62
CA PHE A 38 35.36 -28.20 -4.41
C PHE A 38 35.11 -29.53 -3.68
N ALA A 39 35.87 -30.59 -4.00
CA ALA A 39 35.62 -31.91 -3.44
C ALA A 39 35.82 -31.96 -1.91
N GLU A 40 36.75 -31.17 -1.39
CA GLU A 40 36.97 -31.01 0.05
C GLU A 40 35.79 -30.31 0.71
N ILE A 41 35.39 -29.14 0.18
CA ILE A 41 34.23 -28.38 0.69
C ILE A 41 32.93 -29.18 0.60
N GLN A 42 32.73 -29.92 -0.50
CA GLN A 42 31.59 -30.79 -0.71
C GLN A 42 31.51 -31.86 0.38
N LYS A 43 32.64 -32.55 0.64
CA LYS A 43 32.72 -33.58 1.67
C LYS A 43 32.52 -33.01 3.07
N GLU A 44 33.14 -31.87 3.36
CA GLU A 44 33.02 -31.17 4.64
C GLU A 44 31.58 -30.77 4.95
N ASN A 45 30.81 -30.36 3.94
CA ASN A 45 29.42 -29.94 4.11
C ASN A 45 28.41 -31.09 3.88
N GLY A 46 28.87 -32.26 3.44
CA GLY A 46 28.01 -33.36 3.00
C GLY A 46 27.10 -32.99 1.82
N ALA A 47 27.54 -32.08 0.96
CA ALA A 47 26.70 -31.46 -0.06
C ALA A 47 26.60 -32.31 -1.34
N TYR A 48 25.82 -33.39 -1.31
CA TYR A 48 25.73 -34.36 -2.42
C TYR A 48 24.48 -34.22 -3.28
N THR A 49 23.41 -33.62 -2.74
CA THR A 49 22.21 -33.30 -3.51
C THR A 49 22.42 -31.99 -4.24
N SER A 50 22.11 -31.95 -5.54
CA SER A 50 22.28 -30.75 -6.36
C SER A 50 21.00 -30.36 -7.08
N THR A 51 20.91 -29.08 -7.44
CA THR A 51 19.78 -28.53 -8.19
C THR A 51 20.26 -27.41 -9.11
N PHE A 52 19.74 -27.37 -10.33
CA PHE A 52 20.04 -26.33 -11.30
C PHE A 52 19.24 -25.06 -10.96
N ILE A 53 19.91 -23.92 -10.83
CA ILE A 53 19.29 -22.64 -10.42
C ILE A 53 19.21 -21.61 -11.56
N GLY A 54 19.55 -22.01 -12.79
CA GLY A 54 19.49 -21.18 -13.99
C GLY A 54 20.78 -20.45 -14.35
N ILE A 55 20.70 -19.60 -15.38
CA ILE A 55 21.75 -18.68 -15.79
C ILE A 55 21.66 -17.40 -14.94
N ARG A 56 22.77 -16.95 -14.37
CA ARG A 56 22.84 -15.76 -13.50
C ARG A 56 24.14 -14.98 -13.71
N ASP A 57 24.07 -13.67 -13.51
CA ASP A 57 25.26 -12.83 -13.37
C ASP A 57 25.86 -12.99 -11.97
N ILE A 58 27.07 -13.55 -11.89
CA ILE A 58 27.73 -13.85 -10.63
C ILE A 58 28.87 -12.88 -10.39
N ASN A 59 28.90 -12.28 -9.20
CA ASN A 59 30.04 -11.47 -8.79
C ASN A 59 31.31 -12.34 -8.74
N ILE A 60 32.32 -11.94 -9.51
CA ILE A 60 33.56 -12.71 -9.69
C ILE A 60 34.30 -12.94 -8.36
N ASP A 61 34.11 -12.07 -7.36
CA ASP A 61 34.73 -12.21 -6.03
C ASP A 61 34.15 -13.37 -5.20
N LYS A 62 32.94 -13.83 -5.55
CA LYS A 62 32.33 -15.02 -4.94
C LYS A 62 32.86 -16.34 -5.52
N ILE A 63 33.62 -16.29 -6.61
CA ILE A 63 34.25 -17.47 -7.22
C ILE A 63 35.56 -17.77 -6.49
N ARG A 64 35.51 -18.75 -5.57
CA ARG A 64 36.59 -19.11 -4.65
C ARG A 64 37.50 -20.23 -5.15
N GLY A 65 37.00 -21.08 -6.04
CA GLY A 65 37.69 -22.33 -6.35
C GLY A 65 37.34 -22.96 -7.69
N SER A 66 37.81 -24.18 -7.89
CA SER A 66 37.49 -24.99 -9.08
C SER A 66 37.15 -26.41 -8.68
N VAL A 67 36.29 -27.04 -9.47
CA VAL A 67 35.92 -28.45 -9.31
C VAL A 67 37.02 -29.39 -9.75
N GLN A 68 37.75 -29.04 -10.83
CA GLN A 68 38.73 -29.93 -11.44
C GLN A 68 40.14 -29.31 -11.54
N LYS A 69 40.23 -28.00 -11.80
CA LYS A 69 41.50 -27.35 -12.18
C LYS A 69 42.11 -26.52 -11.05
N TYR A 70 41.81 -26.84 -9.79
CA TYR A 70 42.28 -26.07 -8.65
C TYR A 70 43.82 -26.05 -8.50
N MET A 71 44.50 -27.08 -9.02
CA MET A 71 45.97 -27.16 -9.05
C MET A 71 46.61 -26.37 -10.20
N ASP A 72 45.90 -26.18 -11.31
CA ASP A 72 46.42 -25.55 -12.54
C ASP A 72 46.51 -24.02 -12.44
N PHE A 73 45.82 -23.44 -11.47
CA PHE A 73 45.72 -22.00 -11.26
C PHE A 73 46.07 -21.61 -9.82
N ASN A 74 46.51 -20.37 -9.60
CA ASN A 74 46.61 -19.81 -8.26
C ASN A 74 45.26 -19.24 -7.78
N LYS A 75 45.18 -18.74 -6.54
CA LYS A 75 43.96 -18.14 -5.96
C LYS A 75 43.31 -17.02 -6.78
N ASN A 76 44.08 -16.32 -7.61
CA ASN A 76 43.60 -15.25 -8.49
C ASN A 76 43.19 -15.78 -9.87
N PHE A 77 43.08 -17.10 -10.04
CA PHE A 77 42.90 -17.78 -11.31
C PHE A 77 44.04 -17.49 -12.31
N ALA A 78 45.27 -17.23 -11.85
CA ALA A 78 46.42 -17.11 -12.74
C ALA A 78 46.95 -18.49 -13.15
N PRO A 79 47.09 -18.79 -14.45
CA PRO A 79 47.61 -20.08 -14.91
C PRO A 79 49.04 -20.35 -14.44
N LYS A 80 49.35 -21.58 -14.02
CA LYS A 80 50.71 -21.96 -13.58
C LYS A 80 51.63 -22.45 -14.72
N ASN A 81 51.06 -22.91 -15.85
CA ASN A 81 51.80 -23.59 -16.93
C ASN A 81 51.64 -22.90 -18.30
N GLU A 82 52.64 -22.99 -19.19
CA GLU A 82 52.67 -22.31 -20.49
C GLU A 82 51.63 -22.83 -21.50
N VAL A 83 51.25 -24.11 -21.45
CA VAL A 83 50.17 -24.68 -22.30
C VAL A 83 48.82 -23.96 -22.10
N LEU A 84 48.66 -23.27 -20.97
CA LEU A 84 47.47 -22.49 -20.64
C LEU A 84 47.49 -21.07 -21.24
N GLU A 85 48.65 -20.58 -21.73
CA GLU A 85 48.84 -19.26 -22.35
C GLU A 85 48.04 -19.11 -23.64
N GLU A 86 48.15 -20.06 -24.56
CA GLU A 86 47.49 -19.97 -25.88
C GLU A 86 45.97 -19.86 -25.73
N ARG A 87 45.40 -20.70 -24.87
CA ARG A 87 43.97 -20.69 -24.56
C ARG A 87 43.55 -19.41 -23.84
N TRP A 88 44.38 -18.90 -22.93
CA TRP A 88 44.13 -17.64 -22.25
C TRP A 88 44.11 -16.47 -23.25
N CYS A 89 45.08 -16.40 -24.16
CA CYS A 89 45.17 -15.37 -25.19
C CYS A 89 43.99 -15.41 -26.17
N SER A 90 43.52 -16.60 -26.54
CA SER A 90 42.33 -16.78 -27.36
C SER A 90 41.08 -16.22 -26.68
N ILE A 91 40.88 -16.53 -25.39
CA ILE A 91 39.74 -16.03 -24.61
C ILE A 91 39.83 -14.52 -24.38
N TYR A 92 41.02 -14.00 -24.10
CA TYR A 92 41.27 -12.55 -24.03
C TYR A 92 40.86 -11.85 -25.33
N THR A 93 41.28 -12.40 -26.47
CA THR A 93 40.91 -11.86 -27.78
C THR A 93 39.40 -11.87 -27.99
N ALA A 94 38.71 -12.94 -27.57
CA ALA A 94 37.26 -13.03 -27.67
C ALA A 94 36.55 -11.96 -26.82
N PHE A 95 36.95 -11.78 -25.56
CA PHE A 95 36.39 -10.73 -24.68
C PHE A 95 36.63 -9.32 -25.24
N VAL A 96 37.85 -9.01 -25.69
CA VAL A 96 38.19 -7.67 -26.20
C VAL A 96 37.52 -7.38 -27.55
N SER A 97 37.32 -8.40 -28.38
CA SER A 97 36.64 -8.24 -29.68
C SER A 97 35.12 -8.31 -29.60
N GLY A 98 34.55 -8.60 -28.43
CA GLY A 98 33.10 -8.78 -28.26
C GLY A 98 32.56 -10.05 -28.92
N ALA A 99 33.42 -11.02 -29.23
CA ALA A 99 33.00 -12.31 -29.77
C ALA A 99 32.18 -13.07 -28.70
N PRO A 100 31.10 -13.75 -29.10
CA PRO A 100 30.26 -14.48 -28.16
C PRO A 100 31.06 -15.61 -27.51
N LEU A 101 30.97 -15.69 -26.18
CA LEU A 101 31.50 -16.78 -25.38
C LEU A 101 30.34 -17.45 -24.65
N PRO A 102 30.34 -18.80 -24.53
CA PRO A 102 29.32 -19.46 -23.72
C PRO A 102 29.44 -19.04 -22.25
N PRO A 103 28.35 -19.12 -21.46
CA PRO A 103 28.41 -18.93 -20.02
C PRO A 103 29.39 -19.91 -19.38
N ILE A 104 29.94 -19.53 -18.22
CA ILE A 104 30.71 -20.48 -17.40
C ILE A 104 29.76 -21.42 -16.66
N ILE A 105 30.25 -22.57 -16.20
CA ILE A 105 29.46 -23.46 -15.36
C ILE A 105 30.03 -23.41 -13.94
N LEU A 106 29.19 -23.02 -12.98
CA LEU A 106 29.56 -22.91 -11.58
C LEU A 106 28.79 -23.91 -10.73
N TYR A 107 29.52 -24.57 -9.83
CA TYR A 107 28.94 -25.26 -8.69
C TYR A 107 28.90 -24.30 -7.51
N LYS A 108 27.80 -24.28 -6.76
CA LYS A 108 27.59 -23.41 -5.60
C LYS A 108 27.37 -24.25 -4.36
N ILE A 109 28.01 -23.91 -3.25
CA ILE A 109 27.67 -24.40 -1.90
C ILE A 109 27.58 -23.17 -1.00
N LYS A 110 26.41 -22.91 -0.40
CA LYS A 110 26.18 -21.68 0.37
C LYS A 110 26.53 -20.44 -0.46
N ASP A 111 27.43 -19.57 0.02
CA ASP A 111 27.80 -18.34 -0.69
C ASP A 111 28.99 -18.48 -1.64
N ASP A 112 29.63 -19.66 -1.67
CA ASP A 112 30.86 -19.89 -2.42
C ASP A 112 30.58 -20.57 -3.76
N TYR A 113 31.27 -20.10 -4.80
CA TYR A 113 31.17 -20.61 -6.15
C TYR A 113 32.48 -21.25 -6.61
N PHE A 114 32.35 -22.35 -7.35
CA PHE A 114 33.44 -23.19 -7.81
C PHE A 114 33.29 -23.44 -9.30
N VAL A 115 34.36 -23.15 -10.06
CA VAL A 115 34.32 -23.29 -11.52
C VAL A 115 34.38 -24.76 -11.91
N TYR A 116 33.28 -25.27 -12.47
CA TYR A 116 33.23 -26.56 -13.13
C TYR A 116 33.80 -26.45 -14.56
N ASP A 117 33.30 -25.49 -15.34
CA ASP A 117 33.82 -25.14 -16.66
C ASP A 117 34.02 -23.64 -16.82
N GLY A 118 35.07 -23.25 -17.56
CA GLY A 118 35.37 -21.84 -17.84
C GLY A 118 36.46 -21.17 -16.99
N ASN A 119 37.37 -21.94 -16.38
CA ASN A 119 38.45 -21.39 -15.53
C ASN A 119 39.27 -20.27 -16.21
N HIS A 120 39.58 -20.42 -17.49
CA HIS A 120 40.29 -19.37 -18.25
C HIS A 120 39.42 -18.13 -18.51
N ARG A 121 38.09 -18.29 -18.67
CA ARG A 121 37.18 -17.14 -18.78
C ARG A 121 37.14 -16.35 -17.48
N VAL A 122 37.07 -17.03 -16.34
CA VAL A 122 37.18 -16.39 -15.01
C VAL A 122 38.54 -15.70 -14.84
N SER A 123 39.63 -16.35 -15.23
CA SER A 123 40.99 -15.78 -15.20
C SER A 123 41.08 -14.47 -15.99
N VAL A 124 40.65 -14.48 -17.25
CA VAL A 124 40.68 -13.31 -18.11
C VAL A 124 39.72 -12.22 -17.61
N ALA A 125 38.52 -12.59 -17.15
CA ALA A 125 37.56 -11.64 -16.59
C ALA A 125 38.10 -10.94 -15.34
N LYS A 126 38.80 -11.67 -14.44
CA LYS A 126 39.52 -11.09 -13.30
C LYS A 126 40.61 -10.12 -13.76
N PHE A 127 41.42 -10.51 -14.74
CA PHE A 127 42.46 -9.63 -15.29
C PHE A 127 41.88 -8.33 -15.90
N LEU A 128 40.73 -8.43 -16.57
CA LEU A 128 39.99 -7.31 -17.15
C LEU A 128 39.15 -6.53 -16.13
N ASN A 129 39.22 -6.86 -14.84
CA ASN A 129 38.44 -6.24 -13.76
C ASN A 129 36.92 -6.24 -13.99
N PHE A 130 36.39 -7.32 -14.56
CA PHE A 130 34.94 -7.51 -14.63
C PHE A 130 34.38 -7.63 -13.21
N LYS A 131 33.20 -7.04 -12.97
CA LYS A 131 32.49 -7.16 -11.69
C LYS A 131 31.67 -8.45 -11.62
N VAL A 132 31.04 -8.80 -12.74
CA VAL A 132 30.16 -9.96 -12.87
C VAL A 132 30.52 -10.77 -14.10
N ILE A 133 30.17 -12.06 -14.09
CA ILE A 133 30.28 -12.96 -15.22
C ILE A 133 29.02 -13.84 -15.31
N GLU A 134 28.51 -14.02 -16.52
CA GLU A 134 27.35 -14.88 -16.78
C GLU A 134 27.72 -16.36 -16.55
N ALA A 135 26.91 -17.05 -15.75
CA ALA A 135 27.14 -18.44 -15.38
C ALA A 135 25.85 -19.27 -15.33
N GLU A 136 25.92 -20.50 -15.83
CA GLU A 136 25.01 -21.58 -15.45
C GLU A 136 25.37 -22.08 -14.06
N VAL A 137 24.42 -22.05 -13.12
CA VAL A 137 24.71 -22.40 -11.72
C VAL A 137 23.98 -23.66 -11.27
N ILE A 138 24.73 -24.57 -10.67
CA ILE A 138 24.24 -25.79 -10.02
C ILE A 138 24.56 -25.69 -8.53
N GLU A 139 23.54 -25.62 -7.68
CA GLU A 139 23.67 -25.48 -6.23
C GLU A 139 23.62 -26.84 -5.55
N PHE A 140 24.63 -27.14 -4.73
CA PHE A 140 24.76 -28.35 -3.93
C PHE A 140 24.33 -28.05 -2.49
N LEU A 141 23.30 -28.76 -2.03
CA LEU A 141 22.66 -28.54 -0.75
C LEU A 141 23.39 -29.29 0.38
N VAL A 142 23.74 -28.55 1.43
CA VAL A 142 24.40 -29.10 2.62
C VAL A 142 23.46 -30.04 3.38
N SER A 143 23.95 -31.22 3.76
CA SER A 143 23.11 -32.26 4.39
C SER A 143 23.28 -32.40 5.90
N LYS A 144 24.37 -31.88 6.49
CA LYS A 144 24.57 -31.94 7.95
C LYS A 144 23.49 -31.15 8.68
N ASP A 145 22.91 -31.70 9.74
CA ASP A 145 21.85 -31.08 10.55
C ASP A 145 22.40 -30.16 11.65
N THR A 146 23.17 -29.15 11.26
CA THR A 146 23.44 -28.00 12.14
C THR A 146 22.30 -26.98 11.97
N LYS A 147 22.08 -26.13 12.99
CA LYS A 147 21.05 -25.09 12.95
C LYS A 147 21.16 -24.22 11.68
N GLU A 148 22.36 -23.78 11.35
CA GLU A 148 22.64 -22.92 10.20
C GLU A 148 22.33 -23.62 8.88
N ASN A 149 22.61 -24.92 8.79
CA ASN A 149 22.34 -25.71 7.60
C ASN A 149 20.85 -25.99 7.42
N VAL A 150 20.11 -26.20 8.52
CA VAL A 150 18.66 -26.32 8.50
C VAL A 150 18.04 -25.01 7.98
N ILE A 151 18.41 -23.88 8.58
CA ILE A 151 17.96 -22.54 8.15
C ILE A 151 18.28 -22.30 6.67
N TYR A 152 19.49 -22.66 6.22
CA TYR A 152 19.89 -22.51 4.83
C TYR A 152 19.01 -23.34 3.87
N ARG A 153 18.68 -24.59 4.22
CA ARG A 153 17.80 -25.43 3.39
C ARG A 153 16.36 -24.94 3.38
N GLU A 154 15.86 -24.48 4.54
CA GLU A 154 14.53 -23.87 4.64
C GLU A 154 14.44 -22.62 3.76
N LYS A 155 15.43 -21.72 3.87
CA LYS A 155 15.53 -20.53 3.01
C LYS A 155 15.57 -20.90 1.54
N PHE A 156 16.43 -21.85 1.16
CA PHE A 156 16.55 -22.28 -0.24
C PHE A 156 15.19 -22.73 -0.81
N ASN A 157 14.43 -23.53 -0.05
CA ASN A 157 13.11 -23.99 -0.47
C ASN A 157 12.10 -22.84 -0.51
N PHE A 158 12.13 -21.93 0.47
CA PHE A 158 11.30 -20.75 0.50
C PHE A 158 11.54 -19.87 -0.73
N ASP A 159 12.79 -19.44 -0.95
CA ASP A 159 13.19 -18.59 -2.09
C ASP A 159 12.72 -19.19 -3.42
N LYS A 160 12.89 -20.50 -3.59
CA LYS A 160 12.48 -21.22 -4.80
C LYS A 160 10.96 -21.24 -4.98
N ASN A 161 10.19 -21.40 -3.90
CA ASN A 161 8.75 -21.52 -3.96
C ASN A 161 8.06 -20.16 -4.08
N THR A 162 8.60 -19.13 -3.43
CA THR A 162 7.97 -17.81 -3.30
C THR A 162 8.56 -16.76 -4.25
N GLY A 163 9.80 -16.95 -4.71
CA GLY A 163 10.56 -15.94 -5.44
C GLY A 163 11.11 -14.80 -4.57
N ILE A 164 10.95 -14.88 -3.23
CA ILE A 164 11.41 -13.86 -2.28
C ILE A 164 12.76 -14.30 -1.71
N ASP A 165 13.83 -13.53 -1.94
CA ASP A 165 15.19 -13.92 -1.56
C ASP A 165 15.82 -13.09 -0.43
N ASN A 166 15.12 -12.06 0.05
CA ASN A 166 15.65 -11.05 0.98
C ASN A 166 15.10 -11.18 2.42
N ILE A 167 14.46 -12.30 2.73
CA ILE A 167 14.05 -12.66 4.10
C ILE A 167 15.13 -13.56 4.70
N PHE A 168 15.56 -13.22 5.91
CA PHE A 168 16.58 -13.95 6.66
C PHE A 168 16.08 -14.19 8.08
N PHE A 169 16.39 -15.36 8.65
CA PHE A 169 16.03 -15.74 10.01
C PHE A 169 17.24 -16.27 10.76
N THR A 170 17.24 -16.11 12.09
CA THR A 170 18.27 -16.69 12.97
C THR A 170 17.85 -18.01 13.59
N GLU A 171 16.57 -18.39 13.46
CA GLU A 171 15.96 -19.61 13.99
C GLU A 171 15.40 -20.53 12.90
N THR A 172 15.31 -21.82 13.21
CA THR A 172 14.71 -22.84 12.32
C THR A 172 13.19 -22.79 12.34
N ASN A 173 12.54 -23.41 11.36
CA ASN A 173 11.09 -23.51 11.16
C ASN A 173 10.34 -22.18 10.90
N GLN A 174 11.05 -21.06 10.77
CA GLN A 174 10.40 -19.75 10.57
C GLN A 174 9.89 -19.57 9.13
N TYR A 175 10.58 -20.14 8.13
CA TYR A 175 10.10 -20.09 6.76
C TYR A 175 8.81 -20.89 6.55
N GLU A 176 8.63 -22.02 7.26
CA GLU A 176 7.37 -22.78 7.21
C GLU A 176 6.20 -21.95 7.75
N ARG A 177 6.44 -21.15 8.80
CA ARG A 177 5.43 -20.22 9.32
C ARG A 177 5.05 -19.18 8.28
N LEU A 178 6.01 -18.60 7.56
CA LEU A 178 5.70 -17.66 6.48
C LEU A 178 4.93 -18.30 5.33
N ILE A 179 5.21 -19.56 4.98
CA ILE A 179 4.43 -20.28 3.98
C ILE A 179 2.96 -20.37 4.40
N LYS A 180 2.68 -20.68 5.68
CA LYS A 180 1.31 -20.71 6.21
C LYS A 180 0.62 -19.33 6.12
N GLU A 181 1.33 -18.24 6.44
CA GLU A 181 0.80 -16.88 6.26
C GLU A 181 0.45 -16.57 4.81
N ILE A 182 1.29 -16.98 3.86
CA ILE A 182 1.06 -16.78 2.42
C ILE A 182 -0.12 -17.65 1.94
N GLU A 183 -0.27 -18.86 2.47
CA GLU A 183 -1.41 -19.74 2.17
C GLU A 183 -2.72 -19.14 2.70
N GLU A 184 -2.77 -18.65 3.93
CA GLU A 184 -3.94 -17.93 4.47
C GLU A 184 -4.24 -16.65 3.66
N TYR A 185 -3.21 -15.95 3.19
CA TYR A 185 -3.38 -14.81 2.29
C TYR A 185 -3.95 -15.23 0.93
N ASN A 186 -3.51 -16.37 0.38
CA ASN A 186 -4.07 -16.95 -0.85
C ASN A 186 -5.55 -17.28 -0.70
N GLU A 187 -5.94 -17.88 0.41
CA GLU A 187 -7.35 -18.19 0.71
C GLU A 187 -8.19 -16.92 0.73
N PHE A 188 -7.72 -15.87 1.42
CA PHE A 188 -8.33 -14.55 1.38
C PHE A 188 -8.49 -14.01 -0.05
N LEU A 189 -7.42 -14.00 -0.86
CA LEU A 189 -7.48 -13.49 -2.23
C LEU A 189 -8.45 -14.28 -3.12
N LYS A 190 -8.49 -15.61 -2.97
CA LYS A 190 -9.41 -16.46 -3.74
C LYS A 190 -10.85 -16.26 -3.31
N GLU A 191 -11.11 -16.25 -2.01
CA GLU A 191 -12.47 -16.15 -1.47
C GLU A 191 -13.05 -14.76 -1.71
N LYS A 192 -12.31 -13.71 -1.35
CA LYS A 192 -12.79 -12.33 -1.26
C LYS A 192 -12.52 -11.51 -2.53
N GLU A 193 -11.38 -11.72 -3.18
CA GLU A 193 -10.98 -10.93 -4.36
C GLU A 193 -11.25 -11.63 -5.71
N ASN A 194 -11.65 -12.91 -5.69
CA ASN A 194 -11.77 -13.77 -6.88
C ASN A 194 -10.50 -13.77 -7.75
N LEU A 195 -9.32 -13.62 -7.13
CA LEU A 195 -8.05 -13.64 -7.83
C LEU A 195 -7.49 -15.06 -7.87
N ASN A 196 -7.15 -15.53 -9.07
CA ASN A 196 -6.49 -16.82 -9.27
C ASN A 196 -5.08 -16.59 -9.79
N LEU A 197 -4.14 -16.45 -8.85
CA LEU A 197 -2.73 -16.17 -9.11
C LEU A 197 -1.89 -17.42 -8.80
N ASN A 198 -0.71 -17.51 -9.40
CA ASN A 198 0.24 -18.56 -9.02
C ASN A 198 0.91 -18.22 -7.67
N PHE A 199 1.52 -19.22 -7.02
CA PHE A 199 2.06 -19.05 -5.66
C PHE A 199 3.16 -17.99 -5.56
N ILE A 200 3.97 -17.79 -6.61
CA ILE A 200 5.00 -16.74 -6.65
C ILE A 200 4.35 -15.35 -6.69
N GLU A 201 3.31 -15.16 -7.51
CA GLU A 201 2.55 -13.91 -7.58
C GLU A 201 1.85 -13.58 -6.26
N ILE A 202 1.27 -14.60 -5.61
CA ILE A 202 0.64 -14.45 -4.29
C ILE A 202 1.67 -14.07 -3.24
N SER A 203 2.81 -14.76 -3.23
CA SER A 203 3.92 -14.49 -2.31
C SER A 203 4.44 -13.07 -2.47
N SER A 204 4.64 -12.62 -3.72
CA SER A 204 5.08 -11.25 -4.01
C SER A 204 4.09 -10.20 -3.51
N ARG A 205 2.78 -10.43 -3.66
CA ARG A 205 1.76 -9.52 -3.12
C ARG A 205 1.75 -9.51 -1.59
N TRP A 206 1.74 -10.68 -0.95
CA TRP A 206 1.83 -10.78 0.50
C TRP A 206 3.08 -10.08 1.05
N TYR A 207 4.21 -10.23 0.34
CA TYR A 207 5.47 -9.60 0.70
C TYR A 207 5.34 -8.08 0.75
N GLU A 208 4.78 -7.44 -0.27
CA GLU A 208 4.59 -5.98 -0.31
C GLU A 208 3.48 -5.51 0.67
N ASP A 209 2.31 -6.15 0.59
CA ASP A 209 1.10 -5.72 1.30
C ASP A 209 1.21 -5.93 2.82
N VAL A 210 1.89 -6.99 3.26
CA VAL A 210 1.95 -7.41 4.66
C VAL A 210 3.37 -7.27 5.20
N TYR A 211 4.33 -8.03 4.67
CA TYR A 211 5.68 -8.12 5.25
C TYR A 211 6.43 -6.78 5.22
N VAL A 212 6.56 -6.14 4.04
CA VAL A 212 7.21 -4.84 3.88
C VAL A 212 6.48 -3.78 4.69
N THR A 213 5.15 -3.74 4.60
CA THR A 213 4.33 -2.76 5.31
C THR A 213 4.54 -2.81 6.84
N ILE A 214 4.50 -4.01 7.43
CA ILE A 214 4.68 -4.19 8.88
C ILE A 214 6.14 -3.94 9.29
N THR A 215 7.11 -4.50 8.56
CA THR A 215 8.53 -4.31 8.89
C THR A 215 8.96 -2.86 8.76
N GLU A 216 8.37 -2.09 7.86
CA GLU A 216 8.61 -0.66 7.74
C GLU A 216 7.99 0.13 8.90
N ILE A 217 6.79 -0.25 9.38
CA ILE A 217 6.21 0.32 10.60
C ILE A 217 7.11 0.04 11.82
N ILE A 218 7.62 -1.19 11.95
CA ILE A 218 8.53 -1.60 13.03
C ILE A 218 9.82 -0.76 12.99
N LYS A 219 10.42 -0.59 11.81
CA LYS A 219 11.59 0.29 11.59
C LYS A 219 11.31 1.74 11.96
N ASN A 220 10.23 2.33 11.45
CA ASN A 220 9.86 3.73 11.71
C ASN A 220 9.50 4.03 13.18
N ASN A 221 9.37 2.98 14.00
CA ASN A 221 9.07 3.08 15.43
C ASN A 221 10.26 2.70 16.31
N ASP A 222 11.45 2.49 15.74
CA ASP A 222 12.70 2.19 16.46
C ASP A 222 12.62 0.92 17.34
N ILE A 223 11.87 -0.09 16.88
CA ILE A 223 11.66 -1.33 17.63
C ILE A 223 12.84 -2.31 17.50
N ILE A 224 13.66 -2.18 16.45
CA ILE A 224 14.76 -3.12 16.16
C ILE A 224 15.76 -3.21 17.31
N ASP A 225 16.07 -2.07 17.94
CA ASP A 225 17.08 -1.99 19.01
C ASP A 225 16.69 -2.78 20.27
N ASN A 226 15.42 -3.22 20.38
CA ASN A 226 14.94 -4.05 21.47
C ASN A 226 15.21 -5.56 21.27
N PHE A 227 15.71 -5.96 20.11
CA PHE A 227 15.92 -7.37 19.73
C PHE A 227 17.37 -7.61 19.29
N GLU A 228 18.30 -7.58 20.24
CA GLU A 228 19.73 -7.78 19.97
C GLU A 228 20.00 -9.15 19.30
N GLY A 229 20.77 -9.13 18.21
CA GLY A 229 21.17 -10.33 17.47
C GLY A 229 20.09 -10.94 16.58
N GLN A 230 18.89 -10.35 16.52
CA GLN A 230 17.79 -10.82 15.67
C GLN A 230 17.64 -9.95 14.41
N THR A 231 17.17 -10.56 13.33
CA THR A 231 16.86 -9.83 12.10
C THR A 231 15.48 -9.18 12.17
N ILE A 232 15.19 -8.27 11.25
CA ILE A 232 13.84 -7.71 11.10
C ILE A 232 12.77 -8.79 10.81
N SER A 233 13.12 -9.90 10.17
CA SER A 233 12.18 -10.99 9.93
C SER A 233 11.86 -11.77 11.20
N ASP A 234 12.85 -11.98 12.07
CA ASP A 234 12.62 -12.60 13.38
C ASP A 234 11.64 -11.73 14.21
N ILE A 235 11.78 -10.40 14.15
CA ILE A 235 10.84 -9.46 14.79
C ILE A 235 9.45 -9.54 14.15
N PHE A 236 9.35 -9.68 12.83
CA PHE A 236 8.07 -9.89 12.15
C PHE A 236 7.35 -11.15 12.65
N VAL A 237 8.10 -12.22 12.93
CA VAL A 237 7.55 -13.46 13.51
C VAL A 237 7.04 -13.24 14.94
N HIS A 238 7.75 -12.48 15.78
CA HIS A 238 7.25 -12.09 17.11
C HIS A 238 5.97 -11.26 17.02
N PHE A 239 5.86 -10.40 16.01
CA PHE A 239 4.64 -9.68 15.72
C PHE A 239 3.48 -10.64 15.35
N LEU A 240 3.73 -11.67 14.54
CA LEU A 240 2.71 -12.68 14.20
C LEU A 240 2.24 -13.41 15.46
N ASP A 241 3.18 -13.84 16.32
CA ASP A 241 2.85 -14.49 17.60
C ASP A 241 1.98 -13.58 18.47
N HIS A 242 2.30 -12.29 18.52
CA HIS A 242 1.50 -11.28 19.22
C HIS A 242 0.09 -11.15 18.63
N LYS A 243 -0.04 -11.07 17.29
CA LYS A 243 -1.34 -11.05 16.60
C LYS A 243 -2.16 -12.28 16.95
N TYR A 244 -1.58 -13.48 16.86
CA TYR A 244 -2.25 -14.74 17.17
C TYR A 244 -2.74 -14.79 18.61
N PHE A 245 -1.88 -14.42 19.56
CA PHE A 245 -2.24 -14.34 20.98
C PHE A 245 -3.42 -13.37 21.24
N LYS A 246 -3.42 -12.20 20.57
CA LYS A 246 -4.50 -11.22 20.69
C LYS A 246 -5.80 -11.73 20.07
N SER A 247 -5.73 -12.40 18.92
CA SER A 247 -6.90 -13.00 18.25
C SER A 247 -7.52 -14.11 19.08
N GLU A 248 -6.71 -15.00 19.67
CA GLU A 248 -7.20 -16.06 20.56
C GLU A 248 -7.93 -15.47 21.78
N LYS A 249 -7.32 -14.48 22.45
CA LYS A 249 -7.92 -13.82 23.61
C LYS A 249 -9.25 -13.14 23.29
N LYS A 250 -9.38 -12.54 22.10
CA LYS A 250 -10.61 -11.86 21.67
C LYS A 250 -11.60 -12.78 20.93
N LYS A 251 -11.23 -14.04 20.68
CA LYS A 251 -12.05 -15.05 19.95
C LYS A 251 -12.45 -14.63 18.53
N HIS A 252 -11.69 -13.74 17.90
CA HIS A 252 -11.83 -13.34 16.50
C HIS A 252 -10.50 -12.78 15.99
N ASP A 253 -10.29 -12.76 14.68
CA ASP A 253 -9.08 -12.13 14.12
C ASP A 253 -9.11 -10.62 14.38
N VAL A 254 -8.12 -10.13 15.11
CA VAL A 254 -7.99 -8.70 15.43
C VAL A 254 -7.36 -7.89 14.30
N GLY A 255 -6.86 -8.54 13.25
CA GLY A 255 -6.25 -7.89 12.10
C GLY A 255 -4.83 -7.39 12.35
N PHE A 256 -4.16 -6.97 11.28
CA PHE A 256 -2.79 -6.47 11.30
C PHE A 256 -2.68 -5.05 11.88
N THR A 257 -3.64 -4.17 11.58
CA THR A 257 -3.61 -2.75 11.98
C THR A 257 -3.62 -2.59 13.50
N TYR A 258 -4.56 -3.24 14.17
CA TYR A 258 -4.62 -3.23 15.64
C TYR A 258 -3.36 -3.89 16.23
N SER A 259 -2.97 -5.04 15.69
CA SER A 259 -1.86 -5.83 16.22
C SER A 259 -0.53 -5.10 16.15
N VAL A 260 -0.24 -4.37 15.07
CA VAL A 260 1.06 -3.71 14.91
C VAL A 260 1.18 -2.50 15.84
N ILE A 261 0.07 -1.77 16.03
CA ILE A 261 0.00 -0.66 16.99
C ILE A 261 0.18 -1.19 18.42
N ASP A 262 -0.56 -2.25 18.77
CA ASP A 262 -0.52 -2.87 20.09
C ASP A 262 0.85 -3.51 20.38
N PHE A 263 1.48 -4.16 19.39
CA PHE A 263 2.82 -4.74 19.48
C PHE A 263 3.90 -3.67 19.74
N VAL A 264 3.91 -2.59 18.94
CA VAL A 264 4.84 -1.47 19.12
C VAL A 264 4.68 -0.85 20.50
N ASN A 265 3.44 -0.59 20.93
CA ASN A 265 3.16 -0.03 22.26
C ASN A 265 3.60 -0.99 23.36
N PHE A 266 3.34 -2.30 23.21
CA PHE A 266 3.74 -3.33 24.17
C PHE A 266 5.25 -3.36 24.39
N ILE A 267 6.05 -3.37 23.32
CA ILE A 267 7.51 -3.36 23.41
C ILE A 267 8.02 -2.05 24.04
N LYS A 268 7.49 -0.90 23.64
CA LYS A 268 7.93 0.40 24.17
C LYS A 268 7.58 0.61 25.64
N THR A 269 6.38 0.21 26.05
CA THR A 269 5.94 0.33 27.45
C THR A 269 6.72 -0.60 28.39
N TYR A 270 7.04 -1.82 27.94
CA TYR A 270 7.87 -2.74 28.72
C TYR A 270 9.28 -2.21 28.98
N ASN A 271 9.89 -1.52 28.01
CA ASN A 271 11.27 -1.05 28.14
C ASN A 271 11.42 0.26 28.92
N ASN A 272 10.44 1.18 28.83
CA ASN A 272 10.58 2.52 29.40
C ASN A 272 9.81 2.73 30.72
N ASN A 273 9.00 1.76 31.18
CA ASN A 273 8.10 1.91 32.35
C ASN A 273 7.20 3.18 32.29
N GLU A 274 6.99 3.74 31.10
CA GLU A 274 6.22 4.96 30.87
C GLU A 274 5.07 4.65 29.91
N ILE A 275 3.85 4.95 30.37
CA ILE A 275 2.59 4.72 29.66
C ILE A 275 2.47 5.63 28.41
N ASP A 276 3.27 6.69 28.33
CA ASP A 276 3.22 7.71 27.28
C ASP A 276 3.99 7.35 26.00
N ASN A 277 4.64 6.19 25.93
CA ASN A 277 5.36 5.75 24.73
C ASN A 277 4.42 5.17 23.68
N ILE A 278 3.76 6.09 22.98
CA ILE A 278 2.75 5.83 21.97
C ILE A 278 3.43 5.61 20.61
N PHE A 279 2.89 4.65 19.85
CA PHE A 279 3.11 4.48 18.42
C PHE A 279 3.28 5.81 17.66
N ASN A 280 4.37 5.95 16.90
CA ASN A 280 4.65 7.15 16.13
C ASN A 280 3.71 7.24 14.92
N LEU A 281 2.67 8.08 15.01
CA LEU A 281 1.67 8.25 13.95
C LEU A 281 2.04 9.36 12.94
N ASN A 282 3.23 9.27 12.36
CA ASN A 282 3.66 10.15 11.27
C ASN A 282 2.90 9.86 9.95
N ASN A 283 3.02 10.73 8.94
CA ASN A 283 2.29 10.58 7.68
C ASN A 283 2.61 9.26 6.95
N LYS A 284 3.87 8.82 6.97
CA LYS A 284 4.31 7.55 6.36
C LYS A 284 3.62 6.36 7.03
N ASN A 285 3.60 6.32 8.36
CA ASN A 285 2.94 5.26 9.12
C ASN A 285 1.41 5.32 8.94
N LYS A 286 0.80 6.50 8.78
CA LYS A 286 -0.63 6.59 8.42
C LYS A 286 -0.92 5.93 7.07
N ASP A 287 -0.05 6.12 6.07
CA ASP A 287 -0.24 5.52 4.76
C ASP A 287 -0.03 4.00 4.79
N LEU A 288 0.98 3.52 5.52
CA LEU A 288 1.18 2.08 5.75
C LEU A 288 0.00 1.44 6.51
N LEU A 289 -0.52 2.10 7.54
CA LEU A 289 -1.69 1.62 8.28
C LEU A 289 -2.95 1.57 7.41
N LYS A 290 -3.12 2.45 6.42
CA LYS A 290 -4.24 2.37 5.47
C LYS A 290 -4.19 1.08 4.65
N ILE A 291 -3.00 0.62 4.25
CA ILE A 291 -2.83 -0.65 3.52
C ILE A 291 -3.33 -1.80 4.39
N LEU A 292 -2.82 -1.91 5.63
CA LEU A 292 -3.23 -2.95 6.57
C LEU A 292 -4.72 -2.87 6.91
N THR A 293 -5.24 -1.66 7.11
CA THR A 293 -6.67 -1.43 7.43
C THR A 293 -7.55 -1.89 6.28
N ASN A 294 -7.14 -1.67 5.03
CA ASN A 294 -7.88 -2.15 3.87
C ASN A 294 -7.88 -3.68 3.81
N ILE A 295 -6.75 -4.34 4.08
CA ILE A 295 -6.67 -5.81 4.15
C ILE A 295 -7.59 -6.34 5.25
N ASP A 296 -7.48 -5.80 6.47
CA ASP A 296 -8.28 -6.22 7.63
C ASP A 296 -9.78 -6.06 7.37
N LYS A 297 -10.18 -4.91 6.81
CA LYS A 297 -11.57 -4.65 6.43
C LYS A 297 -12.04 -5.67 5.39
N ARG A 298 -11.31 -5.84 4.29
CA ARG A 298 -11.71 -6.76 3.21
C ARG A 298 -11.77 -8.21 3.69
N LYS A 299 -10.87 -8.65 4.58
CA LYS A 299 -10.95 -9.96 5.23
C LYS A 299 -12.24 -10.14 6.06
N SER A 300 -12.67 -9.09 6.77
CA SER A 300 -13.85 -9.12 7.64
C SER A 300 -15.20 -9.07 6.89
N LEU A 301 -15.21 -8.58 5.64
CA LEU A 301 -16.45 -8.35 4.90
C LEU A 301 -16.96 -9.62 4.20
N ASP A 302 -18.28 -9.67 4.03
CA ASP A 302 -18.92 -10.70 3.22
C ASP A 302 -18.52 -10.56 1.74
N LYS A 303 -18.42 -11.69 1.04
CA LYS A 303 -18.03 -11.75 -0.37
C LYS A 303 -18.99 -10.98 -1.28
N ASP A 304 -20.29 -11.03 -1.01
CA ASP A 304 -21.30 -10.30 -1.79
C ASP A 304 -21.10 -8.78 -1.67
N ILE A 305 -20.83 -8.30 -0.46
CA ILE A 305 -20.59 -6.87 -0.20
C ILE A 305 -19.34 -6.37 -0.94
N LEU A 306 -18.26 -7.16 -0.92
CA LEU A 306 -17.04 -6.82 -1.66
C LEU A 306 -17.30 -6.78 -3.16
N PHE A 307 -17.94 -7.83 -3.69
CA PHE A 307 -18.33 -7.89 -5.11
C PHE A 307 -19.14 -6.66 -5.52
N LYS A 308 -20.14 -6.29 -4.71
CA LYS A 308 -21.00 -5.11 -4.99
C LYS A 308 -20.22 -3.80 -4.96
N THR A 309 -19.36 -3.62 -3.94
CA THR A 309 -18.54 -2.42 -3.77
C THR A 309 -17.55 -2.25 -4.92
N ASP A 310 -16.85 -3.32 -5.30
CA ASP A 310 -15.85 -3.30 -6.37
C ASP A 310 -16.51 -3.10 -7.73
N THR A 311 -17.67 -3.71 -7.97
CA THR A 311 -18.46 -3.52 -9.19
C THR A 311 -18.94 -2.07 -9.30
N LEU A 312 -19.46 -1.48 -8.22
CA LEU A 312 -19.87 -0.08 -8.18
C LEU A 312 -18.70 0.83 -8.54
N LYS A 313 -17.56 0.65 -7.88
CA LYS A 313 -16.35 1.46 -8.13
C LYS A 313 -15.83 1.29 -9.55
N ARG A 314 -15.85 0.08 -10.10
CA ARG A 314 -15.41 -0.20 -11.49
C ARG A 314 -16.28 0.50 -12.52
N ILE A 315 -17.60 0.46 -12.34
CA ILE A 315 -18.57 1.01 -13.31
C ILE A 315 -18.64 2.54 -13.20
N THR A 316 -18.64 3.07 -11.99
CA THR A 316 -18.97 4.48 -11.73
C THR A 316 -17.76 5.35 -11.35
N GLY A 317 -16.64 4.74 -10.96
CA GLY A 317 -15.51 5.42 -10.35
C GLY A 317 -15.73 5.86 -8.89
N LEU A 318 -16.96 5.72 -8.37
CA LEU A 318 -17.30 6.16 -7.02
C LEU A 318 -16.59 5.31 -5.97
N LYS A 319 -15.95 5.98 -5.01
CA LYS A 319 -15.33 5.35 -3.84
C LYS A 319 -16.26 5.48 -2.65
N LEU A 320 -17.33 4.69 -2.67
CA LEU A 320 -18.21 4.56 -1.52
C LEU A 320 -17.56 3.51 -0.62
N GLU A 321 -16.75 3.94 0.34
CA GLU A 321 -16.10 3.01 1.26
C GLU A 321 -17.16 2.31 2.12
N HIS A 322 -17.62 1.15 1.66
CA HIS A 322 -18.45 0.18 2.38
C HIS A 322 -19.70 0.78 3.04
N ASP A 323 -20.37 1.71 2.35
CA ASP A 323 -21.67 2.21 2.79
C ASP A 323 -22.76 1.17 2.47
N PHE A 324 -23.01 0.30 3.43
CA PHE A 324 -24.06 -0.71 3.35
C PHE A 324 -25.45 -0.11 3.08
N VAL A 325 -25.72 1.10 3.58
CA VAL A 325 -27.01 1.77 3.36
C VAL A 325 -27.17 2.10 1.89
N MET A 326 -26.10 2.59 1.26
CA MET A 326 -26.12 2.90 -0.16
C MET A 326 -26.21 1.65 -1.03
N LEU A 327 -25.46 0.60 -0.71
CA LEU A 327 -25.57 -0.67 -1.43
C LEU A 327 -27.00 -1.25 -1.35
N ASN A 328 -27.64 -1.18 -0.18
CA ASN A 328 -29.03 -1.59 -0.02
C ASN A 328 -29.98 -0.73 -0.87
N LYS A 329 -29.78 0.61 -0.92
CA LYS A 329 -30.58 1.49 -1.78
C LYS A 329 -30.42 1.15 -3.27
N ILE A 330 -29.23 0.75 -3.70
CA ILE A 330 -28.98 0.29 -5.08
C ILE A 330 -29.71 -1.03 -5.32
N ASP A 331 -29.62 -1.98 -4.39
CA ASP A 331 -30.33 -3.27 -4.49
C ASP A 331 -31.85 -3.07 -4.57
N ASP A 332 -32.42 -2.19 -3.76
CA ASP A 332 -33.85 -1.87 -3.78
C ASP A 332 -34.26 -1.22 -5.11
N TYR A 333 -33.46 -0.28 -5.60
CA TYR A 333 -33.68 0.34 -6.91
C TYR A 333 -33.69 -0.69 -8.05
N ILE A 334 -32.74 -1.62 -8.05
CA ILE A 334 -32.62 -2.70 -9.05
C ILE A 334 -33.86 -3.60 -9.01
N LYS A 335 -34.32 -3.98 -7.81
CA LYS A 335 -35.54 -4.80 -7.61
C LYS A 335 -36.79 -4.09 -8.10
N GLU A 336 -36.97 -2.83 -7.73
CA GLU A 336 -38.13 -2.01 -8.14
C GLU A 336 -38.24 -1.88 -9.66
N HIS A 337 -37.09 -1.73 -10.33
CA HIS A 337 -37.01 -1.55 -11.78
C HIS A 337 -36.88 -2.87 -12.56
N LYS A 338 -36.89 -4.02 -11.87
CA LYS A 338 -36.78 -5.38 -12.46
C LYS A 338 -35.60 -5.52 -13.43
N ILE A 339 -34.43 -5.05 -13.02
CA ILE A 339 -33.22 -5.09 -13.86
C ILE A 339 -32.53 -6.45 -13.68
N ASP A 340 -32.18 -7.10 -14.79
CA ASP A 340 -31.81 -8.52 -14.83
C ASP A 340 -30.50 -8.88 -14.10
N ASN A 341 -29.53 -7.96 -14.05
CA ASN A 341 -28.26 -8.20 -13.36
C ASN A 341 -27.76 -6.95 -12.62
N PHE A 342 -26.93 -7.17 -11.59
CA PHE A 342 -26.46 -6.13 -10.69
C PHE A 342 -25.59 -5.07 -11.39
N GLU A 343 -24.79 -5.45 -12.38
CA GLU A 343 -23.93 -4.51 -13.12
C GLU A 343 -24.75 -3.51 -13.93
N ASN A 344 -25.69 -4.00 -14.74
CA ASN A 344 -26.66 -3.17 -15.48
C ASN A 344 -27.49 -2.32 -14.51
N GLY A 345 -27.82 -2.91 -13.36
CA GLY A 345 -28.50 -2.22 -12.26
C GLY A 345 -27.74 -1.01 -11.75
N ILE A 346 -26.42 -1.15 -11.51
CA ILE A 346 -25.54 -0.05 -11.13
C ILE A 346 -25.48 1.00 -12.23
N GLU A 347 -25.29 0.60 -13.50
CA GLU A 347 -25.23 1.57 -14.61
C GLU A 347 -26.51 2.40 -14.69
N TYR A 348 -27.66 1.74 -14.59
CA TYR A 348 -28.95 2.39 -14.65
C TYR A 348 -29.18 3.30 -13.44
N TRP A 349 -28.86 2.82 -12.23
CA TRP A 349 -28.94 3.62 -11.00
C TRP A 349 -28.01 4.84 -11.07
N TYR A 350 -26.76 4.64 -11.49
CA TYR A 350 -25.77 5.71 -11.57
C TYR A 350 -26.21 6.80 -12.55
N LYS A 351 -26.70 6.40 -13.74
CA LYS A 351 -27.18 7.36 -14.74
C LYS A 351 -28.46 8.08 -14.31
N ASN A 352 -29.45 7.33 -13.83
CA ASN A 352 -30.81 7.87 -13.64
C ASN A 352 -31.06 8.45 -12.25
N VAL A 353 -30.24 8.10 -11.26
CA VAL A 353 -30.35 8.57 -9.88
C VAL A 353 -29.14 9.44 -9.54
N PHE A 354 -27.92 8.88 -9.57
CA PHE A 354 -26.74 9.61 -9.14
C PHE A 354 -26.44 10.84 -10.00
N GLN A 355 -26.15 10.63 -11.29
CA GLN A 355 -25.81 11.70 -12.23
C GLN A 355 -26.96 12.68 -12.39
N LYS A 356 -28.20 12.18 -12.49
CA LYS A 356 -29.39 13.05 -12.61
C LYS A 356 -29.53 14.00 -11.41
N ASN A 357 -29.37 13.52 -10.17
CA ASN A 357 -29.47 14.36 -8.98
C ASN A 357 -28.36 15.41 -8.95
N VAL A 358 -27.12 15.01 -9.28
CA VAL A 358 -25.98 15.92 -9.34
C VAL A 358 -26.17 16.98 -10.43
N GLU A 359 -26.68 16.61 -11.61
CA GLU A 359 -26.94 17.55 -12.70
C GLU A 359 -28.09 18.53 -12.38
N ILE A 360 -29.15 18.06 -11.70
CA ILE A 360 -30.20 18.95 -11.19
C ILE A 360 -29.58 19.96 -10.22
N PHE A 361 -28.78 19.50 -9.25
CA PHE A 361 -28.09 20.40 -8.32
C PHE A 361 -27.23 21.44 -9.07
N LYS A 362 -26.37 21.00 -9.99
CA LYS A 362 -25.53 21.90 -10.82
C LYS A 362 -26.38 22.93 -11.57
N SER A 363 -27.48 22.48 -12.19
CA SER A 363 -28.38 23.37 -12.92
C SER A 363 -29.00 24.45 -12.01
N LYS A 364 -29.37 24.08 -10.77
CA LYS A 364 -29.96 25.00 -9.79
C LYS A 364 -28.92 25.95 -9.20
N ILE A 365 -27.69 25.49 -8.98
CA ILE A 365 -26.56 26.33 -8.55
C ILE A 365 -26.27 27.46 -9.54
N ASN A 366 -26.52 27.28 -10.85
CA ASN A 366 -26.28 28.32 -11.85
C ASN A 366 -27.14 29.59 -11.65
N TYR A 367 -28.25 29.50 -10.91
CA TYR A 367 -29.07 30.65 -10.55
C TYR A 367 -28.54 31.44 -9.34
N LEU A 368 -27.53 30.92 -8.62
CA LEU A 368 -26.94 31.59 -7.46
C LEU A 368 -25.98 32.72 -7.85
N PRO A 369 -25.57 33.59 -6.91
CA PRO A 369 -24.43 34.48 -7.11
C PRO A 369 -23.12 33.71 -7.33
N ASP A 370 -22.17 34.32 -8.03
CA ASP A 370 -20.93 33.66 -8.47
C ASP A 370 -20.07 33.14 -7.31
N GLU A 371 -20.14 33.78 -6.14
CA GLU A 371 -19.41 33.37 -4.94
C GLU A 371 -19.87 31.98 -4.44
N PHE A 372 -21.19 31.72 -4.45
CA PHE A 372 -21.74 30.41 -4.12
C PHE A 372 -21.36 29.38 -5.19
N LYS A 373 -21.48 29.70 -6.48
CA LYS A 373 -21.07 28.79 -7.57
C LYS A 373 -19.62 28.34 -7.43
N LYS A 374 -18.72 29.26 -7.08
CA LYS A 374 -17.29 28.97 -6.88
C LYS A 374 -17.08 27.95 -5.77
N LEU A 375 -17.85 28.02 -4.69
CA LEU A 375 -17.79 27.04 -3.59
C LEU A 375 -18.46 25.71 -3.95
N ALA A 376 -19.60 25.73 -4.66
CA ALA A 376 -20.24 24.52 -5.19
C ALA A 376 -19.28 23.70 -6.06
N ASN A 377 -18.55 24.36 -6.97
CA ASN A 377 -17.57 23.71 -7.84
C ASN A 377 -16.45 22.98 -7.07
N LYS A 378 -16.17 23.39 -5.82
CA LYS A 378 -15.21 22.70 -4.96
C LYS A 378 -15.82 21.48 -4.30
N LEU A 379 -17.06 21.56 -3.81
CA LEU A 379 -17.78 20.38 -3.28
C LEU A 379 -17.99 19.31 -4.36
N LEU A 380 -18.28 19.75 -5.60
CA LEU A 380 -18.47 18.87 -6.76
C LEU A 380 -17.21 18.12 -7.20
N LYS A 381 -16.04 18.37 -6.60
CA LYS A 381 -14.85 17.52 -6.81
C LYS A 381 -15.04 16.10 -6.26
N LYS A 382 -15.96 15.92 -5.31
CA LYS A 382 -16.38 14.62 -4.76
C LYS A 382 -17.89 14.54 -4.76
N GLU A 383 -18.45 14.28 -5.94
CA GLU A 383 -19.89 14.21 -6.16
C GLU A 383 -20.58 13.18 -5.24
N GLU A 384 -19.85 12.14 -4.80
CA GLU A 384 -20.33 11.16 -3.82
C GLU A 384 -20.79 11.80 -2.51
N ASN A 385 -20.04 12.76 -1.97
CA ASN A 385 -20.37 13.39 -0.70
C ASN A 385 -21.59 14.31 -0.83
N LEU A 386 -21.74 14.99 -1.97
CA LEU A 386 -22.95 15.74 -2.29
C LEU A 386 -24.15 14.80 -2.38
N PHE A 387 -24.01 13.68 -3.11
CA PHE A 387 -25.09 12.72 -3.26
C PHE A 387 -25.54 12.15 -1.90
N TYR A 388 -24.60 11.85 -1.00
CA TYR A 388 -24.92 11.44 0.37
C TYR A 388 -25.68 12.50 1.14
N SER A 389 -25.22 13.75 1.07
CA SER A 389 -25.86 14.87 1.73
C SER A 389 -27.30 15.09 1.24
N LEU A 390 -27.52 14.99 -0.09
CA LEU A 390 -28.86 15.01 -0.69
C LEU A 390 -29.72 13.83 -0.20
N GLY A 391 -29.14 12.64 -0.05
CA GLY A 391 -29.82 11.46 0.47
C GLY A 391 -30.24 11.59 1.94
N ASN A 392 -29.41 12.20 2.77
CA ASN A 392 -29.74 12.49 4.18
C ASN A 392 -30.87 13.51 4.26
N TYR A 393 -30.80 14.58 3.47
CA TYR A 393 -31.87 15.56 3.42
C TYR A 393 -33.18 15.00 2.84
N TYR A 394 -33.13 14.12 1.84
CA TYR A 394 -34.33 13.44 1.33
C TYR A 394 -35.09 12.69 2.43
N ASN A 395 -34.38 12.07 3.38
CA ASN A 395 -35.02 11.38 4.51
C ASN A 395 -35.77 12.33 5.45
N ILE A 396 -35.33 13.57 5.59
CA ILE A 396 -36.02 14.62 6.35
C ILE A 396 -37.19 15.15 5.53
N TYR A 397 -36.95 15.47 4.27
CA TYR A 397 -37.92 16.05 3.35
C TYR A 397 -39.14 15.15 3.14
N LYS A 398 -38.94 13.82 3.03
CA LYS A 398 -40.03 12.87 2.81
C LYS A 398 -41.04 12.80 3.96
N GLU A 399 -40.65 13.18 5.17
CA GLU A 399 -41.55 13.21 6.33
C GLU A 399 -42.44 14.47 6.32
N GLN A 400 -42.08 15.47 5.52
CA GLN A 400 -42.72 16.80 5.51
C GLN A 400 -43.68 16.99 4.34
N VAL A 401 -43.67 16.09 3.35
CA VAL A 401 -44.46 16.21 2.12
C VAL A 401 -45.46 15.07 2.00
N GLU A 402 -46.73 15.43 1.81
CA GLU A 402 -47.77 14.46 1.47
C GLU A 402 -47.73 14.14 -0.03
N GLY A 403 -47.58 12.86 -0.38
CA GLY A 403 -47.63 12.38 -1.76
C GLY A 403 -46.27 12.14 -2.42
N SER A 404 -46.24 12.15 -3.76
CA SER A 404 -45.03 11.81 -4.52
C SER A 404 -44.02 12.96 -4.51
N ILE A 405 -42.79 12.69 -4.05
CA ILE A 405 -41.70 13.69 -4.01
C ILE A 405 -41.10 13.86 -5.40
N LYS A 406 -41.10 15.10 -5.90
CA LYS A 406 -40.32 15.49 -7.07
C LYS A 406 -38.89 15.81 -6.64
N ILE A 407 -37.94 15.08 -7.21
CA ILE A 407 -36.51 15.21 -6.86
C ILE A 407 -35.98 16.62 -7.12
N ALA A 408 -36.45 17.30 -8.16
CA ALA A 408 -36.06 18.68 -8.44
C ALA A 408 -36.49 19.65 -7.33
N ASP A 409 -37.67 19.43 -6.75
CA ASP A 409 -38.19 20.24 -5.64
C ASP A 409 -37.39 19.97 -4.38
N MET A 410 -37.14 18.70 -4.05
CA MET A 410 -36.29 18.32 -2.92
C MET A 410 -34.88 18.93 -3.02
N ILE A 411 -34.24 18.88 -4.20
CA ILE A 411 -32.91 19.47 -4.39
C ILE A 411 -32.94 21.00 -4.28
N THR A 412 -34.02 21.64 -4.75
CA THR A 412 -34.19 23.08 -4.62
C THR A 412 -34.33 23.46 -3.14
N ASN A 413 -35.12 22.72 -2.37
CA ASN A 413 -35.26 22.93 -0.93
C ASN A 413 -33.96 22.61 -0.18
N TYR A 414 -33.22 21.57 -0.56
CA TYR A 414 -31.87 21.34 -0.04
C TYR A 414 -30.96 22.55 -0.26
N ILE A 415 -31.01 23.18 -1.44
CA ILE A 415 -30.19 24.35 -1.72
C ILE A 415 -30.54 25.51 -0.78
N ILE A 416 -31.82 25.71 -0.52
CA ILE A 416 -32.33 26.81 0.31
C ILE A 416 -32.08 26.56 1.80
N GLU A 417 -32.34 25.34 2.27
CA GLU A 417 -32.28 24.99 3.70
C GLU A 417 -30.88 24.59 4.17
N ILE A 418 -30.08 23.99 3.30
CA ILE A 418 -28.80 23.39 3.67
C ILE A 418 -27.65 24.15 3.03
N TYR A 419 -27.64 24.22 1.70
CA TYR A 419 -26.47 24.71 0.98
C TYR A 419 -26.21 26.20 1.20
N ILE A 420 -27.22 27.06 0.95
CA ILE A 420 -27.07 28.52 1.09
C ILE A 420 -26.74 28.90 2.53
N PRO A 421 -27.43 28.39 3.57
CA PRO A 421 -27.14 28.75 4.96
C PRO A 421 -25.72 28.41 5.39
N ILE A 422 -25.29 27.17 5.12
CA ILE A 422 -23.93 26.72 5.48
C ILE A 422 -22.90 27.52 4.69
N MET A 423 -23.09 27.69 3.37
CA MET A 423 -22.13 28.46 2.56
C MET A 423 -22.05 29.92 2.96
N TYR A 424 -23.18 30.54 3.30
CA TYR A 424 -23.20 31.91 3.78
C TYR A 424 -22.45 32.07 5.09
N SER A 425 -22.64 31.15 6.05
CA SER A 425 -21.85 31.13 7.29
C SER A 425 -20.36 31.06 6.95
N LEU A 426 -19.96 30.03 6.21
CA LEU A 426 -18.56 29.81 5.86
C LEU A 426 -17.95 31.01 5.11
N MET A 427 -18.68 31.65 4.18
CA MET A 427 -18.20 32.81 3.43
C MET A 427 -17.93 34.05 4.30
N ASN A 428 -18.65 34.23 5.39
CA ASN A 428 -18.44 35.37 6.29
C ASN A 428 -17.23 35.17 7.21
N ASP A 429 -16.68 33.96 7.26
CA ASP A 429 -15.54 33.58 8.08
C ASP A 429 -14.27 33.36 7.24
N ARG A 430 -13.10 33.61 7.84
CA ARG A 430 -11.83 33.24 7.20
C ARG A 430 -11.53 31.78 7.56
N PHE A 431 -12.02 30.85 6.75
CA PHE A 431 -11.62 29.44 6.82
C PHE A 431 -10.62 29.11 5.72
N ASP A 432 -9.75 28.12 5.95
CA ASP A 432 -8.89 27.60 4.88
C ASP A 432 -9.78 26.86 3.88
N GLU A 433 -9.74 27.27 2.61
CA GLU A 433 -10.53 26.66 1.55
C GLU A 433 -10.30 25.14 1.41
N LYS A 434 -9.16 24.62 1.90
CA LYS A 434 -8.87 23.18 1.94
C LYS A 434 -9.78 22.40 2.89
N ASP A 435 -10.32 23.06 3.93
CA ASP A 435 -11.18 22.45 4.93
C ASP A 435 -12.68 22.62 4.61
N LEU A 436 -13.02 23.28 3.49
CA LEU A 436 -14.41 23.55 3.05
C LEU A 436 -15.29 22.30 3.14
N GLU A 437 -14.82 21.20 2.56
CA GLU A 437 -15.56 19.94 2.46
C GLU A 437 -15.89 19.40 3.86
N LYS A 438 -14.88 19.42 4.75
CA LYS A 438 -15.00 18.93 6.12
C LYS A 438 -16.02 19.75 6.91
N PHE A 439 -15.93 21.09 6.84
CA PHE A 439 -16.85 21.95 7.56
C PHE A 439 -18.27 21.87 7.01
N TYR A 440 -18.44 21.91 5.69
CA TYR A 440 -19.75 21.86 5.06
C TYR A 440 -20.52 20.58 5.44
N TYR A 441 -19.92 19.40 5.20
CA TYR A 441 -20.59 18.13 5.50
C TYR A 441 -20.65 17.86 7.01
N GLY A 442 -19.72 18.40 7.79
CA GLY A 442 -19.75 18.33 9.26
C GLY A 442 -20.99 19.03 9.84
N ILE A 443 -21.22 20.28 9.44
CA ILE A 443 -22.39 21.06 9.87
C ILE A 443 -23.68 20.40 9.37
N GLN A 444 -23.73 20.00 8.10
CA GLN A 444 -24.91 19.34 7.54
C GLN A 444 -25.27 18.03 8.25
N ASN A 445 -24.27 17.20 8.57
CA ASN A 445 -24.52 15.95 9.30
C ASN A 445 -24.99 16.21 10.73
N ARG A 446 -24.46 17.25 11.40
CA ARG A 446 -24.93 17.67 12.72
C ARG A 446 -26.38 18.14 12.67
N TYR A 447 -26.74 18.92 11.65
CA TYR A 447 -28.12 19.32 11.42
C TYR A 447 -29.05 18.11 11.24
N SER A 448 -28.70 17.18 10.34
CA SER A 448 -29.50 15.97 10.13
C SER A 448 -29.67 15.16 11.42
N TYR A 449 -28.62 15.02 12.23
CA TYR A 449 -28.70 14.36 13.53
C TYR A 449 -29.70 15.05 14.46
N LEU A 450 -29.60 16.36 14.67
CA LEU A 450 -30.48 17.06 15.61
C LEU A 450 -31.97 16.97 15.20
N VAL A 451 -32.23 17.03 13.90
CA VAL A 451 -33.55 16.89 13.29
C VAL A 451 -34.12 15.48 13.49
N GLU A 452 -33.34 14.43 13.23
CA GLU A 452 -33.76 13.03 13.43
C GLU A 452 -34.10 12.73 14.91
N TYR A 453 -33.38 13.34 15.85
CA TYR A 453 -33.63 13.18 17.29
C TYR A 453 -34.70 14.14 17.85
N LYS A 454 -35.52 14.75 16.97
CA LYS A 454 -36.66 15.62 17.31
C LYS A 454 -36.32 16.77 18.26
N GLN A 455 -35.09 17.27 18.20
CA GLN A 455 -34.80 18.56 18.78
C GLN A 455 -35.23 19.61 17.76
N GLU A 456 -36.07 20.56 18.15
CA GLU A 456 -36.28 21.78 17.36
C GLU A 456 -34.91 22.47 17.24
N ALA A 457 -34.18 22.16 16.16
CA ALA A 457 -32.79 22.55 16.01
C ALA A 457 -32.57 23.26 14.68
N THR A 458 -32.22 24.52 14.76
CA THR A 458 -31.89 25.38 13.64
C THR A 458 -30.54 25.01 13.01
N MET A 459 -30.35 25.37 11.73
CA MET A 459 -29.02 25.23 11.10
C MET A 459 -27.94 25.99 11.89
N LYS A 460 -28.32 27.11 12.51
CA LYS A 460 -27.44 27.91 13.36
C LYS A 460 -27.03 27.17 14.64
N GLU A 461 -27.96 26.48 15.30
CA GLU A 461 -27.65 25.67 16.49
C GLU A 461 -26.78 24.45 16.13
N ALA A 462 -27.03 23.82 14.98
CA ALA A 462 -26.17 22.74 14.48
C ALA A 462 -24.73 23.21 14.23
N GLU A 463 -24.58 24.39 13.65
CA GLU A 463 -23.30 25.06 13.45
C GLU A 463 -22.61 25.39 14.79
N GLU A 464 -23.31 26.07 15.71
CA GLU A 464 -22.80 26.42 17.04
C GLU A 464 -22.32 25.18 17.81
N LEU A 465 -23.10 24.10 17.81
CA LEU A 465 -22.73 22.83 18.44
C LEU A 465 -21.58 22.11 17.74
N TYR A 466 -21.47 22.22 16.41
CA TYR A 466 -20.36 21.63 15.67
C TYR A 466 -19.02 22.30 16.04
N PHE A 467 -19.05 23.59 16.40
CA PHE A 467 -17.87 24.38 16.77
C PHE A 467 -17.68 24.54 18.29
N ASP A 468 -18.54 23.95 19.13
CA ASP A 468 -18.45 24.02 20.59
C ASP A 468 -17.20 23.26 21.11
N PRO A 469 -16.23 23.94 21.78
CA PRO A 469 -15.05 23.29 22.33
C PRO A 469 -15.31 22.33 23.49
N GLU A 470 -16.49 22.40 24.15
CA GLU A 470 -16.85 21.53 25.27
C GLU A 470 -17.51 20.21 24.83
N ASP A 471 -17.91 20.07 23.55
CA ASP A 471 -18.38 18.79 23.02
C ASP A 471 -17.19 17.84 22.86
N LYS A 472 -17.26 16.68 23.54
CA LYS A 472 -16.18 15.69 23.66
C LYS A 472 -15.73 15.07 22.32
N PHE A 473 -16.38 15.40 21.20
CA PHE A 473 -16.16 14.77 19.91
C PHE A 473 -15.22 15.49 18.94
N TYR A 474 -14.97 16.80 19.07
CA TYR A 474 -14.01 17.49 18.17
C TYR A 474 -13.36 18.71 18.83
N SER A 475 -12.05 18.89 18.60
CA SER A 475 -11.33 20.11 19.00
C SER A 475 -10.59 20.72 17.81
N ARG A 476 -10.47 22.06 17.87
CA ARG A 476 -9.73 23.01 17.02
C ARG A 476 -10.47 23.59 15.81
N THR A 477 -11.36 24.55 16.08
CA THR A 477 -11.26 25.91 15.50
C THR A 477 -11.74 26.90 16.57
N GLY A 478 -10.80 27.60 17.20
CA GLY A 478 -11.07 28.34 18.43
C GLY A 478 -11.73 29.71 18.22
N SER A 479 -12.54 30.11 19.21
CA SER A 479 -12.82 31.44 19.81
C SER A 479 -12.93 32.70 18.93
N TRP A 480 -12.19 32.81 17.83
CA TRP A 480 -12.26 33.90 16.84
C TRP A 480 -13.56 33.86 16.00
N PHE A 481 -14.11 32.66 15.76
CA PHE A 481 -15.36 32.44 14.99
C PHE A 481 -16.60 33.06 15.67
N PHE A 482 -16.68 32.94 17.00
CA PHE A 482 -17.81 33.46 17.80
C PHE A 482 -17.91 35.00 17.84
N MET A 483 -16.84 35.74 17.52
CA MET A 483 -16.77 37.19 17.70
C MET A 483 -17.38 38.03 16.55
N LYS A 484 -17.85 37.43 15.44
CA LYS A 484 -18.20 38.18 14.22
C LYS A 484 -19.60 37.99 13.64
N LEU A 485 -20.48 37.21 14.28
CA LEU A 485 -21.84 36.86 13.80
C LEU A 485 -22.87 38.01 13.82
N GLY A 486 -22.42 39.26 13.83
CA GLY A 486 -23.27 40.45 13.92
C GLY A 486 -23.01 41.43 12.77
N TYR A 487 -23.07 41.01 11.51
CA TYR A 487 -23.13 41.98 10.40
C TYR A 487 -24.09 41.58 9.27
N SER A 488 -24.80 42.62 8.83
CA SER A 488 -25.99 42.61 8.00
C SER A 488 -25.75 42.22 6.56
N PHE A 489 -26.75 41.54 6.01
CA PHE A 489 -26.94 41.20 4.62
C PHE A 489 -26.86 42.42 3.68
N LYS A 490 -25.88 42.45 2.77
CA LYS A 490 -25.90 43.31 1.57
C LYS A 490 -26.02 42.46 0.30
N THR A 491 -26.97 41.53 0.27
CA THR A 491 -27.28 40.73 -0.93
C THR A 491 -28.77 40.37 -1.07
N ASN A 492 -29.69 41.13 -0.45
CA ASN A 492 -31.14 40.77 -0.41
C ASN A 492 -31.71 40.53 -1.81
N LYS A 493 -31.39 41.40 -2.77
CA LYS A 493 -32.00 41.32 -4.11
C LYS A 493 -31.55 40.11 -4.93
N ALA A 494 -30.32 39.62 -4.74
CA ALA A 494 -29.80 38.50 -5.53
C ALA A 494 -30.37 37.16 -5.06
N ILE A 495 -30.51 36.98 -3.74
CA ILE A 495 -31.17 35.80 -3.18
C ILE A 495 -32.67 35.86 -3.44
N GLU A 496 -33.32 37.02 -3.28
CA GLU A 496 -34.73 37.20 -3.65
C GLU A 496 -34.98 36.86 -5.13
N ASN A 497 -34.13 37.31 -6.04
CA ASN A 497 -34.24 36.98 -7.47
C ASN A 497 -34.03 35.49 -7.75
N MET A 498 -33.09 34.84 -7.06
CA MET A 498 -32.89 33.40 -7.16
C MET A 498 -34.12 32.63 -6.66
N ILE A 499 -34.71 33.05 -5.54
CA ILE A 499 -35.94 32.46 -5.00
C ILE A 499 -37.06 32.56 -6.05
N ILE A 500 -37.19 33.70 -6.73
CA ILE A 500 -38.16 33.89 -7.82
C ILE A 500 -37.89 32.93 -8.99
N GLU A 501 -36.62 32.69 -9.36
CA GLU A 501 -36.31 31.69 -10.39
C GLU A 501 -36.61 30.26 -9.93
N PHE A 502 -36.35 29.92 -8.67
CA PHE A 502 -36.72 28.63 -8.09
C PHE A 502 -38.24 28.41 -8.06
N GLU A 503 -39.03 29.43 -7.69
CA GLU A 503 -40.50 29.39 -7.71
C GLU A 503 -41.11 29.08 -9.09
N LYS A 504 -40.39 29.37 -10.19
CA LYS A 504 -40.87 29.07 -11.54
C LYS A 504 -40.83 27.58 -11.86
N ASP A 505 -39.86 26.88 -11.29
CA ASP A 505 -39.57 25.48 -11.58
C ASP A 505 -40.14 24.50 -10.55
N LEU A 506 -40.67 25.02 -9.43
CA LEU A 506 -41.23 24.24 -8.34
C LEU A 506 -42.71 23.94 -8.55
N ASP A 507 -43.08 22.69 -8.30
CA ASP A 507 -44.47 22.27 -8.32
C ASP A 507 -45.19 22.57 -7.00
N ASP A 508 -44.53 22.35 -5.86
CA ASP A 508 -45.06 22.75 -4.55
C ASP A 508 -44.52 24.12 -4.10
N LYS A 509 -45.22 25.16 -4.53
CA LYS A 509 -44.94 26.55 -4.13
C LYS A 509 -45.34 26.86 -2.69
N THR A 510 -46.20 26.04 -2.09
CA THR A 510 -46.71 26.26 -0.73
C THR A 510 -45.62 25.94 0.28
N LEU A 511 -44.96 24.79 0.12
CA LEU A 511 -43.85 24.40 0.97
C LEU A 511 -42.68 25.39 0.89
N LEU A 512 -42.34 25.83 -0.33
CA LEU A 512 -41.31 26.85 -0.50
C LEU A 512 -41.69 28.14 0.24
N ARG A 513 -42.94 28.61 0.13
CA ARG A 513 -43.38 29.82 0.86
C ARG A 513 -43.31 29.64 2.38
N ILE A 514 -43.69 28.47 2.89
CA ILE A 514 -43.56 28.14 4.33
C ILE A 514 -42.09 28.22 4.76
N LEU A 515 -41.18 27.67 3.96
CA LEU A 515 -39.75 27.76 4.20
C LEU A 515 -39.28 29.22 4.20
N LEU A 516 -39.60 29.97 3.16
CA LEU A 516 -39.20 31.38 3.02
C LEU A 516 -39.74 32.28 4.14
N ASP A 517 -40.98 32.06 4.58
CA ASP A 517 -41.60 32.79 5.68
C ASP A 517 -40.90 32.49 7.02
N ARG A 518 -40.47 31.24 7.25
CA ARG A 518 -39.64 30.86 8.41
C ARG A 518 -38.24 31.47 8.33
N TYR A 519 -37.69 31.57 7.12
CA TYR A 519 -36.38 32.15 6.83
C TYR A 519 -36.37 33.68 6.71
N GLY A 520 -37.37 34.40 7.23
CA GLY A 520 -37.63 35.84 7.03
C GLY A 520 -36.46 36.84 7.17
N SER A 521 -35.26 36.40 7.50
CA SER A 521 -33.97 37.03 7.17
C SER A 521 -32.83 36.00 7.21
N ILE A 522 -31.75 36.19 6.44
CA ILE A 522 -30.54 35.35 6.49
C ILE A 522 -30.00 35.25 7.93
N GLY A 523 -29.73 34.02 8.39
CA GLY A 523 -29.22 33.72 9.73
C GLY A 523 -30.25 33.21 10.74
N LYS A 524 -31.56 33.21 10.40
CA LYS A 524 -32.60 32.56 11.19
C LYS A 524 -33.15 31.38 10.41
N TYR A 525 -32.75 30.17 10.79
CA TYR A 525 -33.06 28.96 10.04
C TYR A 525 -33.85 27.95 10.88
N THR A 526 -35.16 28.14 11.01
CA THR A 526 -36.03 27.17 11.70
C THR A 526 -36.48 26.07 10.74
N THR A 527 -36.35 24.81 11.15
CA THR A 527 -36.71 23.62 10.35
C THR A 527 -38.22 23.50 10.25
N ILE A 528 -38.75 22.63 9.37
CA ILE A 528 -40.20 22.37 9.26
C ILE A 528 -40.72 21.45 10.38
N ILE A 529 -39.86 20.72 11.10
CA ILE A 529 -40.29 19.78 12.14
C ILE A 529 -40.73 20.55 13.38
N ASN A 530 -42.06 20.67 13.57
CA ASN A 530 -42.71 21.11 14.80
C ASN A 530 -43.37 19.92 15.49
#